data_AF-A0A959PBR5-F1
#
_entry.id   AF-A0A959PBR5-F1
#
_cell.length_a   1.000
_cell.length_b   1.000
_cell.length_c   1.000
_cell.angle_alpha   90.00
_cell.angle_beta   90.00
_cell.angle_gamma   90.00
#
_symmetry.space_group_name_H-M   'P 1'
#
loop_
_entity.id
_entity.type
_entity.pdbx_description
1 polymer ?
#
loop_
_entity_poly.entity_id
_entity_poly.type
_entity_poly.pdbx_seq_one_letter_code
_entity_poly.pdbx_strand_id
1 'polypeptide(L)'
;TMAPQRGSQIAVTPRYERKRFEFALPVVLHEYRHPHIGAMIRLNSIIIGTDNLGAYLLNTELYGADLYVSIKYTIFRSFGCKQKKPRNRKSGKGVPPCWG
;
A
#
# COMPACT_ATOMS: atom_id res chain seq x y z
N THR A 1 34.81 18.89 -8.93
CA THR A 1 33.46 18.29 -8.97
C THR A 1 33.35 17.28 -7.85
N MET A 2 32.49 17.51 -6.85
CA MET A 2 32.34 16.58 -5.72
C MET A 2 31.34 15.49 -6.11
N ALA A 3 31.79 14.24 -6.19
CA ALA A 3 30.92 13.11 -6.45
C ALA A 3 30.10 12.78 -5.18
N PRO A 4 28.80 12.46 -5.30
CA PRO A 4 28.00 12.07 -4.14
C PRO A 4 28.52 10.73 -3.60
N GLN A 5 29.06 10.73 -2.38
CA GLN A 5 29.36 9.51 -1.64
C GLN A 5 28.03 8.86 -1.26
N ARG A 6 27.78 7.63 -1.73
CA ARG A 6 26.58 6.87 -1.36
C ARG A 6 26.90 6.07 -0.09
N GLY A 7 26.27 6.44 1.02
CA GLY A 7 26.28 5.62 2.23
C GLY A 7 25.76 4.21 1.93
N SER A 8 26.42 3.19 2.48
CA SER A 8 25.95 1.81 2.38
C SER A 8 24.75 1.63 3.30
N GLN A 9 23.68 1.02 2.80
CA GLN A 9 22.44 0.80 3.56
C GLN A 9 21.90 -0.60 3.28
N ILE A 10 21.45 -1.27 4.34
CA ILE A 10 20.82 -2.59 4.26
C ILE A 10 19.38 -2.45 4.72
N ALA A 11 18.43 -2.89 3.89
CA ALA A 11 17.00 -2.83 4.22
C ALA A 11 16.40 -4.23 4.20
N VAL A 12 15.66 -4.56 5.25
CA VAL A 12 14.89 -5.79 5.39
C VAL A 12 13.46 -5.42 5.73
N THR A 13 12.51 -5.84 4.89
CA THR A 13 11.08 -5.49 5.07
C THR A 13 10.25 -6.76 5.13
N PRO A 14 10.13 -7.41 6.30
CA PRO A 14 9.11 -8.42 6.51
C PRO A 14 7.72 -7.87 6.17
N ARG A 15 7.03 -8.56 5.26
CA ARG A 15 5.68 -8.23 4.81
C ARG A 15 4.80 -9.46 4.87
N TYR A 16 3.62 -9.31 5.44
CA TYR A 16 2.59 -10.34 5.55
C TYR A 16 1.32 -9.87 4.86
N GLU A 17 0.89 -10.57 3.81
CA GLU A 17 -0.25 -10.18 2.99
C GLU A 17 -1.40 -11.20 3.04
N ARG A 18 -2.62 -10.70 3.30
CA ARG A 18 -3.90 -11.40 3.20
C ARG A 18 -4.87 -10.57 2.37
N LYS A 19 -5.95 -11.19 1.88
CA LYS A 19 -6.98 -10.53 1.04
C LYS A 19 -7.55 -9.22 1.62
N ARG A 20 -7.68 -9.12 2.94
CA ARG A 20 -8.29 -7.97 3.65
C ARG A 20 -7.34 -7.24 4.60
N PHE A 21 -6.18 -7.84 4.87
CA PHE A 21 -5.25 -7.36 5.86
C PHE A 21 -3.84 -7.51 5.32
N GLU A 22 -3.03 -6.47 5.43
CA GLU A 22 -1.60 -6.56 5.13
C GLU A 22 -0.84 -5.82 6.20
N PHE A 23 0.29 -6.38 6.60
CA PHE A 23 1.19 -5.81 7.59
C PHE A 23 2.59 -5.80 7.01
N ALA A 24 3.35 -4.72 7.18
CA ALA A 24 4.77 -4.75 6.90
C ALA A 24 5.56 -3.96 7.95
N LEU A 25 6.79 -4.40 8.18
CA LEU A 25 7.68 -3.81 9.17
C LEU A 25 9.05 -3.57 8.51
N PRO A 26 9.23 -2.45 7.80
CA PRO A 26 10.52 -2.10 7.21
C PRO A 26 11.57 -1.80 8.29
N VAL A 27 12.73 -2.45 8.20
CA VAL A 27 13.92 -2.21 9.03
C VAL A 27 15.06 -1.87 8.10
N VAL A 28 15.58 -0.64 8.20
CA VAL A 28 16.65 -0.12 7.35
C VAL A 28 17.82 0.30 8.21
N LEU A 29 19.00 -0.22 7.93
CA LEU A 29 20.25 0.14 8.58
C LEU A 29 21.06 1.05 7.66
N HIS A 30 21.13 2.34 8.00
CA HIS A 30 21.95 3.32 7.29
C HIS A 30 23.36 3.38 7.87
N GLU A 31 24.36 3.24 7.01
CA GLU A 31 25.81 3.33 7.33
C GLU A 31 26.23 2.49 8.54
N TYR A 32 25.51 1.40 8.82
CA TYR A 32 25.68 0.53 9.99
C TYR A 32 25.52 1.23 11.36
N ARG A 33 25.07 2.50 11.39
CA ARG A 33 24.95 3.31 12.61
C ARG A 33 23.53 3.68 12.96
N HIS A 34 22.67 3.89 11.97
CA HIS A 34 21.32 4.43 12.19
C HIS A 34 20.27 3.41 11.73
N PRO A 35 19.73 2.59 12.64
CA PRO A 35 18.59 1.72 12.34
C PRO A 35 17.30 2.54 12.33
N HIS A 36 16.62 2.53 11.18
CA HIS A 36 15.28 3.04 10.99
C HIS A 36 14.31 1.86 10.98
N ILE A 37 13.28 1.91 11.80
CA ILE A 37 12.24 0.88 11.86
C ILE A 37 10.90 1.57 11.67
N GLY A 38 10.18 1.17 10.64
CA GLY A 38 8.79 1.55 10.40
C GLY A 38 7.85 0.37 10.58
N ALA A 39 6.55 0.67 10.61
CA ALA A 39 5.49 -0.33 10.54
C ALA A 39 4.31 0.23 9.77
N MET A 40 3.66 -0.64 8.99
CA MET A 40 2.46 -0.31 8.25
C MET A 40 1.43 -1.42 8.38
N ILE A 41 0.17 -1.00 8.40
CA ILE A 41 -0.99 -1.88 8.39
C ILE A 41 -1.96 -1.39 7.32
N ARG A 42 -2.42 -2.30 6.47
CA ARG A 42 -3.48 -2.07 5.49
C ARG A 42 -4.69 -2.91 5.84
N LEU A 43 -5.83 -2.25 5.97
CA LEU A 43 -7.17 -2.81 6.19
C LEU A 43 -8.04 -2.50 4.97
N ASN A 44 -8.23 -3.46 4.06
CA ASN A 44 -8.94 -3.33 2.79
C ASN A 44 -8.51 -2.13 1.93
N SER A 45 -9.10 -0.97 2.19
CA SER A 45 -8.92 0.30 1.46
C SER A 45 -8.16 1.35 2.27
N ILE A 46 -7.90 1.12 3.55
CA ILE A 46 -7.23 2.07 4.42
C ILE A 46 -5.85 1.52 4.74
N ILE A 47 -4.84 2.35 4.66
CA ILE A 47 -3.46 2.06 5.05
C ILE A 47 -3.10 3.06 6.13
N ILE A 48 -2.53 2.59 7.22
CA ILE A 48 -2.01 3.40 8.31
C ILE A 48 -0.62 2.89 8.60
N GLY A 49 0.35 3.79 8.74
CA GLY A 49 1.69 3.40 9.10
C GLY A 49 2.45 4.51 9.77
N THR A 50 3.67 4.19 10.15
CA THR A 50 4.61 5.12 10.76
C THR A 50 6.04 4.69 10.43
N ASP A 51 6.88 5.69 10.17
CA ASP A 51 8.23 5.48 9.66
C ASP A 51 9.32 5.53 10.74
N ASN A 52 8.96 5.67 12.03
CA ASN A 52 9.94 5.80 13.13
C ASN A 52 9.49 5.09 14.43
N LEU A 53 9.09 3.80 14.38
CA LEU A 53 8.93 2.99 15.60
C LEU A 53 10.25 2.54 16.24
N GLY A 54 11.38 2.67 15.54
CA GLY A 54 12.67 2.19 16.04
C GLY A 54 13.08 2.82 17.36
N ALA A 55 12.73 4.10 17.55
CA ALA A 55 12.92 4.81 18.81
C ALA A 55 12.12 4.20 19.98
N TYR A 56 10.95 3.62 19.70
CA TYR A 56 10.05 3.06 20.71
C TYR A 56 10.48 1.68 21.21
N LEU A 57 11.12 0.85 20.37
CA LEU A 57 11.62 -0.47 20.76
C LEU A 57 13.08 -0.48 21.26
N LEU A 58 13.89 0.53 20.91
CA LEU A 58 15.34 0.56 21.21
C LEU A 58 15.77 1.65 22.21
N ASN A 59 14.83 2.35 22.87
CA ASN A 59 15.13 3.40 23.86
C ASN A 59 16.07 4.52 23.36
N THR A 60 16.06 4.81 22.07
CA THR A 60 16.80 5.95 21.49
C THR A 60 15.83 7.12 21.31
N GLU A 61 16.31 8.34 21.57
CA GLU A 61 15.48 9.54 21.71
C GLU A 61 14.39 9.70 20.64
N LEU A 62 13.18 10.02 21.11
CA LEU A 62 11.94 10.15 20.32
C LEU A 62 12.01 11.33 19.34
N TYR A 63 12.72 11.16 18.22
CA TYR A 63 12.74 12.16 17.16
C TYR A 63 11.57 11.91 16.19
N GLY A 64 10.36 12.28 16.62
CA GLY A 64 9.17 12.37 15.75
C GLY A 64 8.48 11.05 15.41
N ALA A 65 7.26 10.86 15.89
CA ALA A 65 6.37 9.82 15.37
C ALA A 65 5.71 10.33 14.09
N ASP A 66 6.32 10.06 12.94
CA ASP A 66 5.71 10.33 11.65
C ASP A 66 4.61 9.29 11.40
N LEU A 67 3.34 9.70 11.51
CA LEU A 67 2.17 8.88 11.23
C LEU A 67 1.62 9.25 9.85
N TYR A 68 1.35 8.26 9.01
CA TYR A 68 0.71 8.45 7.71
C TYR A 68 -0.56 7.61 7.57
N VAL A 69 -1.53 8.15 6.86
CA VAL A 69 -2.80 7.47 6.53
C VAL A 69 -3.05 7.63 5.03
N SER A 70 -3.32 6.53 4.35
CA SER A 70 -3.68 6.52 2.92
C SER A 70 -4.98 5.78 2.70
N ILE A 71 -5.90 6.36 1.93
CA ILE A 71 -7.21 5.78 1.61
C ILE A 71 -7.27 5.50 0.11
N LYS A 72 -7.38 4.23 -0.26
CA LYS A 72 -7.54 3.77 -1.64
C LYS A 72 -9.01 3.52 -1.96
N TYR A 73 -9.63 4.48 -2.65
CA TYR A 73 -10.98 4.34 -3.20
C TYR A 73 -10.90 3.94 -4.67
N THR A 74 -11.37 2.74 -5.02
CA THR A 74 -11.40 2.29 -6.42
C THR A 74 -12.80 2.52 -6.99
N ILE A 75 -12.95 3.53 -7.85
CA ILE A 75 -14.19 3.81 -8.58
C ILE A 75 -14.28 2.82 -9.75
N PHE A 76 -14.74 1.59 -9.47
CA PHE A 76 -15.24 0.71 -10.52
C PHE A 76 -16.69 1.08 -10.84
N ARG A 77 -16.87 2.22 -11.50
CA ARG A 77 -18.16 2.59 -12.07
C ARG A 77 -17.97 2.98 -13.52
N SER A 78 -17.97 1.97 -14.40
CA SER A 78 -18.31 2.21 -15.80
C SER A 78 -19.71 2.83 -15.81
N PHE A 79 -19.79 4.14 -16.04
CA PHE A 79 -21.04 4.90 -16.05
C PHE A 79 -21.98 4.55 -17.24
N GLY A 80 -21.78 3.40 -17.90
CA GLY A 80 -22.30 3.13 -19.24
C GLY A 80 -22.85 1.73 -19.50
N CYS A 81 -23.29 0.96 -18.49
CA CYS A 81 -24.08 -0.26 -18.75
C CYS A 81 -25.36 -0.27 -17.90
N LYS A 82 -26.24 0.70 -18.18
CA LYS A 82 -27.66 0.58 -17.82
C LYS A 82 -28.21 -0.61 -18.61
N GLN A 83 -28.28 -1.79 -18.00
CA GLN A 83 -29.07 -2.89 -18.55
C GLN A 83 -30.53 -2.46 -18.60
N LYS A 84 -30.96 -1.86 -19.72
CA LYS A 84 -32.37 -1.88 -20.08
C LYS A 84 -32.69 -3.35 -20.30
N LYS A 85 -33.35 -4.00 -19.34
CA LYS A 85 -33.92 -5.35 -19.50
C LYS A 85 -34.66 -5.37 -20.84
N PRO A 86 -34.23 -6.15 -21.86
CA PRO A 86 -35.04 -6.28 -23.06
C PRO A 86 -36.28 -7.08 -22.67
N ARG A 87 -37.42 -6.39 -22.69
CA ARG A 87 -38.75 -6.98 -22.66
C ARG A 87 -38.84 -7.98 -23.82
N ASN A 88 -38.84 -9.27 -23.47
CA ASN A 88 -39.26 -10.42 -24.26
C ASN A 88 -39.28 -10.21 -25.79
N ARG A 89 -38.16 -10.48 -26.47
CA ARG A 89 -38.15 -10.72 -27.92
C ARG A 89 -37.27 -11.93 -28.21
N LYS A 90 -37.94 -13.00 -28.64
CA LYS A 90 -37.32 -14.16 -29.28
C LYS A 90 -36.45 -13.71 -30.46
N SER A 91 -35.39 -14.49 -30.72
CA SER A 91 -34.52 -14.47 -31.91
C SER A 91 -33.23 -13.64 -31.80
N GLY A 92 -32.11 -14.38 -31.76
CA GLY A 92 -31.07 -14.21 -32.76
C GLY A 92 -29.96 -13.19 -32.50
N LYS A 93 -28.77 -13.75 -32.24
CA LYS A 93 -27.41 -13.16 -32.30
C LYS A 93 -26.96 -12.40 -31.04
N GLY A 94 -25.95 -13.01 -30.41
CA GLY A 94 -25.38 -12.61 -29.13
C GLY A 94 -24.81 -11.20 -29.14
N VAL A 95 -25.21 -10.43 -28.13
CA VAL A 95 -24.53 -9.20 -27.74
C VAL A 95 -23.14 -9.59 -27.21
N PRO A 96 -22.04 -8.99 -27.70
CA PRO A 96 -20.72 -9.31 -27.15
C PRO A 96 -20.66 -8.90 -25.67
N PRO A 97 -20.10 -9.74 -24.78
CA PRO A 97 -19.94 -9.37 -23.39
C PRO A 97 -18.97 -8.18 -23.29
N CYS A 98 -19.32 -7.20 -22.48
CA CYS A 98 -18.42 -6.10 -22.14
C CYS A 98 -17.21 -6.69 -21.40
N TRP A 99 -16.05 -6.71 -22.05
CA TRP A 99 -14.78 -7.07 -21.43
C TRP A 99 -14.15 -5.84 -20.78
N GLY A 100 -13.52 -6.07 -19.63
CA GLY A 100 -12.58 -5.15 -18.99
C GLY A 100 -11.16 -5.39 -19.43
#